data_AF-A0A287DBM7-F1
#
_entry.id   AF-A0A287DBM7-F1
#
_cell.length_a   1.000
_cell.length_b   1.000
_cell.length_c   1.000
_cell.angle_alpha   90.00
_cell.angle_beta   90.00
_cell.angle_gamma   90.00
#
_symmetry.space_group_name_H-M   'P 1'
#
loop_
_entity.id
_entity.type
_entity.pdbx_description
1 polymer ?
#
loop_
_entity_poly.entity_id
_entity_poly.type
_entity_poly.pdbx_seq_one_letter_code
_entity_poly.pdbx_strand_id
1 'polypeptide(L)'
;MTGARFLPVSWPMAEKFWWEVSMEWQSSSGGPSAVKTASFQDAVRMLNTLQTNASYLEQVKRERGDPQTQLEAMEVYLARSGLQVEDLDQLNIIHVTGTKGKGSTCAFTEHILRNYGLKTGFFSSPHLVQVRERIRINGQPISPELFTKHFWRLYHQLEKTKDGSCVSMPAYFRFLTLMAFHVFLQEKVDLAVVEVGIGGAYDCTNIIRKPVVCGVSSLGIDHTSLLGDTVEKIAWQKGGIF
;
A
#
# COMPACT_ATOMS: atom_id res chain seq x y z
N MET A 1 -36.21 53.60 -18.40
CA MET A 1 -37.60 53.11 -18.49
C MET A 1 -37.87 52.74 -19.93
N THR A 2 -38.66 51.68 -20.17
CA THR A 2 -38.82 50.84 -21.38
C THR A 2 -37.74 49.76 -21.49
N GLY A 3 -37.99 48.45 -21.47
CA GLY A 3 -39.23 47.66 -21.58
C GLY A 3 -39.22 46.86 -22.88
N ALA A 4 -38.66 45.65 -22.87
CA ALA A 4 -38.77 44.71 -23.99
C ALA A 4 -39.18 43.32 -23.48
N ARG A 5 -40.32 42.86 -24.00
CA ARG A 5 -41.04 41.63 -23.68
C ARG A 5 -40.38 40.43 -24.37
N PHE A 6 -40.34 39.30 -23.69
CA PHE A 6 -40.07 37.99 -24.28
C PHE A 6 -41.34 37.44 -24.96
N LEU A 7 -41.19 36.92 -26.18
CA LEU A 7 -42.14 36.02 -26.83
C LEU A 7 -41.50 34.62 -26.91
N PRO A 8 -42.25 33.55 -26.62
CA PRO A 8 -41.73 32.18 -26.71
C PRO A 8 -41.83 31.66 -28.15
N VAL A 9 -40.75 31.07 -28.65
CA VAL A 9 -40.72 30.33 -29.92
C VAL A 9 -40.73 28.84 -29.58
N SER A 10 -41.76 28.14 -30.05
CA SER A 10 -41.88 26.68 -29.99
C SER A 10 -41.29 26.04 -31.25
N TRP A 11 -40.54 24.95 -31.08
CA TRP A 11 -40.13 24.04 -32.15
C TRP A 11 -40.26 22.58 -31.65
N PRO A 12 -41.07 21.73 -32.30
CA PRO A 12 -41.16 20.30 -31.99
C PRO A 12 -40.41 19.48 -33.06
N MET A 13 -39.15 19.10 -32.81
CA MET A 13 -38.45 18.10 -33.64
C MET A 13 -37.19 17.53 -32.96
N ALA A 14 -37.33 16.78 -31.86
CA ALA A 14 -36.18 16.13 -31.20
C ALA A 14 -36.45 14.73 -30.61
N GLU A 15 -37.56 14.06 -30.98
CA GLU A 15 -37.91 12.74 -30.40
C GLU A 15 -37.85 11.56 -31.37
N LYS A 16 -37.45 11.77 -32.64
CA LYS A 16 -37.33 10.65 -33.60
C LYS A 16 -35.92 10.11 -33.84
N PHE A 17 -34.88 10.68 -33.21
CA PHE A 17 -33.50 10.30 -33.48
C PHE A 17 -32.91 9.27 -32.49
N TRP A 18 -33.65 8.91 -31.43
CA TRP A 18 -33.13 8.05 -30.34
C TRP A 18 -33.54 6.57 -30.42
N TRP A 19 -34.43 6.19 -31.35
CA TRP A 19 -34.89 4.80 -31.47
C TRP A 19 -34.20 4.01 -32.62
N GLU A 20 -33.78 4.66 -33.71
CA GLU A 20 -33.14 3.99 -34.87
C GLU A 20 -31.66 3.64 -34.64
N VAL A 21 -30.95 4.36 -33.75
CA VAL A 21 -29.54 4.05 -33.43
C VAL A 21 -29.39 2.88 -32.45
N SER A 22 -30.47 2.48 -31.76
CA SER A 22 -30.44 1.42 -30.75
C SER A 22 -30.64 0.00 -31.32
N MET A 23 -30.98 -0.16 -32.61
CA MET A 23 -31.30 -1.47 -33.21
C MET A 23 -30.23 -2.05 -34.15
N GLU A 24 -29.09 -1.37 -34.35
CA GLU A 24 -28.05 -1.82 -35.30
C GLU A 24 -26.77 -2.40 -34.66
N TRP A 25 -26.75 -2.63 -33.35
CA TRP A 25 -25.64 -3.33 -32.66
C TRP A 25 -26.06 -4.67 -32.03
N GLN A 26 -26.90 -5.42 -32.75
CA GLN A 26 -27.10 -6.86 -32.48
C GLN A 26 -26.91 -7.68 -33.76
N SER A 27 -25.65 -7.83 -34.21
CA SER A 27 -25.25 -9.07 -34.89
C SER A 27 -23.74 -9.33 -34.79
N SER A 28 -23.43 -10.52 -34.27
CA SER A 28 -22.25 -11.36 -34.52
C SER A 28 -20.86 -10.73 -34.66
N SER A 29 -19.99 -11.00 -33.68
CA SER A 29 -18.69 -11.65 -33.94
C SER A 29 -18.08 -12.19 -32.66
N GLY A 30 -17.82 -13.50 -32.63
CA GLY A 30 -16.96 -14.11 -31.63
C GLY A 30 -15.52 -13.63 -31.84
N GLY A 31 -15.07 -12.74 -30.95
CA GLY A 31 -13.67 -12.40 -30.76
C GLY A 31 -13.16 -12.99 -29.43
N PRO A 32 -11.84 -13.18 -29.27
CA PRO A 32 -11.28 -13.77 -28.05
C PRO A 32 -11.73 -12.95 -26.84
N SER A 33 -12.18 -13.64 -25.79
CA SER A 33 -12.70 -13.02 -24.57
C SER A 33 -11.77 -11.90 -24.12
N ALA A 34 -12.22 -10.65 -24.22
CA ALA A 34 -11.54 -9.53 -23.62
C ALA A 34 -11.45 -9.82 -22.12
N VAL A 35 -10.24 -10.11 -21.64
CA VAL A 35 -9.96 -10.27 -20.21
C VAL A 35 -10.45 -8.99 -19.55
N LYS A 36 -11.57 -9.06 -18.80
CA LYS A 36 -12.04 -7.94 -17.99
C LYS A 36 -10.88 -7.54 -17.09
N THR A 37 -10.27 -6.38 -17.37
CA THR A 37 -9.23 -5.84 -16.50
C THR A 37 -9.90 -5.56 -15.16
N ALA A 38 -9.42 -6.22 -14.10
CA ALA A 38 -10.01 -6.10 -12.78
C ALA A 38 -9.96 -4.64 -12.30
N SER A 39 -11.05 -4.16 -11.70
CA SER A 39 -11.17 -2.74 -11.33
C SER A 39 -10.38 -2.41 -10.06
N PHE A 40 -10.17 -1.12 -9.80
CA PHE A 40 -9.60 -0.65 -8.53
C PHE A 40 -10.44 -1.09 -7.33
N GLN A 41 -11.77 -1.05 -7.43
CA GLN A 41 -12.66 -1.54 -6.38
C GLN A 41 -12.47 -3.04 -6.12
N ASP A 42 -12.22 -3.84 -7.15
CA ASP A 42 -11.95 -5.28 -6.99
C ASP A 42 -10.64 -5.53 -6.28
N ALA A 43 -9.58 -4.80 -6.63
CA ALA A 43 -8.29 -4.86 -5.95
C ALA A 43 -8.43 -4.52 -4.46
N VAL A 44 -9.15 -3.44 -4.13
CA VAL A 44 -9.40 -3.04 -2.74
C VAL A 44 -10.23 -4.09 -1.99
N ARG A 45 -11.29 -4.63 -2.62
CA ARG A 45 -12.10 -5.69 -2.01
C ARG A 45 -11.26 -6.92 -1.70
N MET A 46 -10.43 -7.36 -2.65
CA MET A 46 -9.53 -8.49 -2.45
C MET A 46 -8.50 -8.20 -1.36
N LEU A 47 -7.86 -7.04 -1.38
CA LEU A 47 -6.91 -6.63 -0.33
C LEU A 47 -7.56 -6.67 1.06
N ASN A 48 -8.81 -6.24 1.20
CA ASN A 48 -9.51 -6.25 2.48
C ASN A 48 -9.79 -7.67 3.00
N THR A 49 -9.83 -8.70 2.13
CA THR A 49 -9.91 -10.10 2.59
C THR A 49 -8.63 -10.56 3.30
N LEU A 50 -7.50 -9.86 3.10
CA LEU A 50 -6.24 -10.12 3.78
C LEU A 50 -6.18 -9.49 5.16
N GLN A 51 -7.23 -8.76 5.58
CA GLN A 51 -7.31 -8.23 6.93
C GLN A 51 -7.44 -9.37 7.92
N THR A 52 -6.58 -9.30 8.93
CA THR A 52 -6.60 -10.21 10.04
C THR A 52 -7.74 -9.80 10.97
N ASN A 53 -8.77 -10.64 11.11
CA ASN A 53 -9.89 -10.36 12.01
C ASN A 53 -9.38 -10.13 13.44
N ALA A 54 -10.04 -9.25 14.20
CA ALA A 54 -9.66 -8.91 15.58
C ALA A 54 -9.52 -10.16 16.48
N SER A 55 -10.33 -11.20 16.23
CA SER A 55 -10.24 -12.50 16.90
C SER A 55 -8.96 -13.28 16.58
N TYR A 56 -8.44 -13.18 15.36
CA TYR A 56 -7.15 -13.78 15.00
C TYR A 56 -5.98 -12.98 15.58
N LEU A 57 -6.07 -11.65 15.66
CA LEU A 57 -5.07 -10.83 16.38
C LEU A 57 -5.03 -11.20 17.87
N GLU A 58 -6.18 -11.46 18.50
CA GLU A 58 -6.27 -12.01 19.87
C GLU A 58 -5.67 -13.42 19.96
N GLN A 59 -5.87 -14.27 18.96
CA GLN A 59 -5.31 -15.62 18.92
C GLN A 59 -3.79 -15.62 18.72
N VAL A 60 -3.24 -14.81 17.83
CA VAL A 60 -1.79 -14.62 17.64
C VAL A 60 -1.13 -14.04 18.89
N LYS A 61 -1.81 -13.15 19.62
CA LYS A 61 -1.36 -12.69 20.94
C LYS A 61 -1.28 -13.83 21.97
N ARG A 62 -2.14 -14.85 21.87
CA ARG A 62 -2.17 -16.02 22.78
C ARG A 62 -1.20 -17.13 22.35
N GLU A 63 -1.00 -17.31 21.05
CA GLU A 63 -0.17 -18.37 20.47
C GLU A 63 1.28 -17.95 20.24
N ARG A 64 1.67 -16.71 20.63
CA ARG A 64 2.99 -16.07 20.44
C ARG A 64 4.02 -16.98 19.75
N GLY A 65 3.88 -17.10 18.43
CA GLY A 65 4.94 -17.65 17.60
C GLY A 65 6.17 -16.77 17.74
N ASP A 66 7.34 -17.34 17.52
CA ASP A 66 8.60 -16.60 17.59
C ASP A 66 8.54 -15.37 16.67
N PRO A 67 8.69 -14.14 17.21
CA PRO A 67 8.72 -12.91 16.41
C PRO A 67 9.77 -12.94 15.30
N GLN A 68 10.86 -13.69 15.48
CA GLN A 68 11.87 -13.88 14.44
C GLN A 68 11.31 -14.62 13.22
N THR A 69 10.51 -15.67 13.43
CA THR A 69 9.85 -16.42 12.36
C THR A 69 8.90 -15.53 11.54
N GLN A 70 8.34 -14.48 12.14
CA GLN A 70 7.49 -13.53 11.43
C GLN A 70 8.27 -12.65 10.45
N LEU A 71 9.52 -12.32 10.77
CA LEU A 71 10.42 -11.57 9.90
C LEU A 71 10.96 -12.47 8.77
N GLU A 72 11.35 -13.70 9.11
CA GLU A 72 11.75 -14.73 8.13
C GLU A 72 10.63 -15.01 7.11
N ALA A 73 9.38 -15.08 7.57
CA ALA A 73 8.22 -15.21 6.68
C ALA A 73 8.10 -14.04 5.69
N MET A 74 8.47 -12.82 6.12
CA MET A 74 8.47 -11.65 5.24
C MET A 74 9.54 -11.75 4.15
N GLU A 75 10.74 -12.25 4.47
CA GLU A 75 11.78 -12.52 3.47
C GLU A 75 11.32 -13.58 2.45
N VAL A 76 10.63 -14.64 2.92
CA VAL A 76 10.03 -15.66 2.05
C VAL A 76 8.97 -15.05 1.13
N TYR A 77 8.10 -14.16 1.64
CA TYR A 77 7.13 -13.47 0.79
C TYR A 77 7.80 -12.55 -0.24
N LEU A 78 8.88 -11.87 0.13
CA LEU A 78 9.65 -11.03 -0.78
C LEU A 78 10.24 -11.88 -1.91
N ALA A 79 10.91 -13.00 -1.58
CA ALA A 79 11.45 -13.95 -2.54
C ALA A 79 10.38 -14.48 -3.51
N ARG A 80 9.22 -14.90 -2.97
CA ARG A 80 8.07 -15.36 -3.76
C ARG A 80 7.49 -14.28 -4.68
N SER A 81 7.54 -13.02 -4.24
CA SER A 81 7.13 -11.88 -5.07
C SER A 81 8.10 -11.58 -6.24
N GLY A 82 9.25 -12.25 -6.28
CA GLY A 82 10.27 -12.08 -7.31
C GLY A 82 11.32 -11.01 -7.00
N LEU A 83 11.42 -10.56 -5.74
CA LEU A 83 12.48 -9.68 -5.25
C LEU A 83 13.33 -10.42 -4.22
N GLN A 84 14.60 -10.09 -4.13
CA GLN A 84 15.48 -10.49 -3.04
C GLN A 84 15.62 -9.35 -2.03
N VAL A 85 16.10 -9.63 -0.83
CA VAL A 85 16.30 -8.60 0.20
C VAL A 85 17.33 -7.56 -0.28
N GLU A 86 18.35 -8.01 -1.00
CA GLU A 86 19.40 -7.18 -1.58
C GLU A 86 18.88 -6.23 -2.66
N ASP A 87 17.74 -6.52 -3.29
CA ASP A 87 17.12 -5.58 -4.23
C ASP A 87 16.66 -4.30 -3.53
N LEU A 88 16.33 -4.38 -2.24
CA LEU A 88 15.92 -3.22 -1.45
C LEU A 88 17.08 -2.26 -1.20
N ASP A 89 18.33 -2.71 -1.28
CA ASP A 89 19.52 -1.86 -1.14
C ASP A 89 19.65 -0.85 -2.29
N GLN A 90 18.95 -1.06 -3.41
CA GLN A 90 18.85 -0.09 -4.52
C GLN A 90 18.02 1.14 -4.14
N LEU A 91 17.18 1.03 -3.12
CA LEU A 91 16.40 2.13 -2.58
C LEU A 91 17.21 2.80 -1.47
N ASN A 92 17.46 4.11 -1.58
CA ASN A 92 18.00 4.88 -0.45
C ASN A 92 16.92 5.02 0.63
N ILE A 93 16.79 4.04 1.52
CA ILE A 93 15.67 3.97 2.47
C ILE A 93 15.96 4.77 3.74
N ILE A 94 15.03 5.66 4.09
CA ILE A 94 14.92 6.28 5.41
C ILE A 94 13.86 5.53 6.20
N HIS A 95 14.26 4.83 7.26
CA HIS A 95 13.38 3.95 8.02
C HIS A 95 13.02 4.59 9.36
N VAL A 96 11.73 4.78 9.62
CA VAL A 96 11.27 5.59 10.75
C VAL A 96 10.36 4.80 11.69
N THR A 97 10.72 4.77 12.97
CA THR A 97 9.90 4.24 14.06
C THR A 97 9.61 5.28 15.15
N GLY A 98 8.87 4.86 16.18
CA GLY A 98 8.47 5.66 17.33
C GLY A 98 7.07 5.33 17.82
N THR A 99 6.71 5.91 18.95
CA THR A 99 5.40 5.75 19.58
C THR A 99 4.42 6.75 18.96
N LYS A 100 4.75 8.06 18.93
CA LYS A 100 3.97 9.10 18.26
C LYS A 100 4.84 9.91 17.30
N GLY A 101 4.22 10.51 16.30
CA GLY A 101 4.91 11.40 15.36
C GLY A 101 5.64 10.71 14.22
N LYS A 102 5.57 9.38 14.08
CA LYS A 102 6.14 8.61 12.96
C LYS A 102 5.70 9.17 11.60
N GLY A 103 4.40 9.08 11.28
CA GLY A 103 3.85 9.57 10.01
C GLY A 103 4.15 11.05 9.74
N SER A 104 4.12 11.93 10.75
CA SER A 104 4.48 13.34 10.60
C SER A 104 5.96 13.52 10.28
N THR A 105 6.85 12.78 10.96
CA THR A 105 8.29 12.77 10.69
C THR A 105 8.58 12.28 9.27
N CYS A 106 7.93 11.19 8.85
CA CYS A 106 8.04 10.68 7.49
C CYS A 106 7.57 11.72 6.46
N ALA A 107 6.43 12.38 6.70
CA ALA A 107 5.85 13.34 5.78
C ALA A 107 6.71 14.59 5.63
N PHE A 108 7.27 15.11 6.74
CA PHE A 108 8.20 16.23 6.69
C PHE A 108 9.51 15.86 5.99
N THR A 109 10.05 14.67 6.29
CA THR A 109 11.28 14.17 5.65
C THR A 109 11.10 14.01 4.14
N GLU A 110 10.02 13.36 3.71
CA GLU A 110 9.66 13.22 2.29
C GLU A 110 9.53 14.57 1.61
N HIS A 111 8.79 15.50 2.23
CA HIS A 111 8.51 16.79 1.62
C HIS A 111 9.79 17.62 1.43
N ILE A 112 10.68 17.62 2.43
CA ILE A 112 11.97 18.29 2.35
C ILE A 112 12.78 17.70 1.19
N LEU A 113 12.97 16.38 1.16
CA LEU A 113 13.80 15.72 0.15
C LEU A 113 13.25 15.88 -1.28
N ARG A 114 11.93 15.86 -1.42
CA ARG A 114 11.26 16.15 -2.70
C ARG A 114 11.51 17.59 -3.14
N ASN A 115 11.51 18.56 -2.24
CA ASN A 115 11.82 19.95 -2.57
C ASN A 115 13.30 20.15 -2.97
N TYR A 116 14.19 19.21 -2.60
CA TYR A 116 15.56 19.14 -3.13
C TYR A 116 15.66 18.47 -4.52
N GLY A 117 14.53 18.14 -5.15
CA GLY A 117 14.47 17.62 -6.51
C GLY A 117 14.55 16.09 -6.63
N LEU A 118 14.52 15.35 -5.52
CA LEU A 118 14.54 13.89 -5.52
C LEU A 118 13.15 13.33 -5.82
N LYS A 119 13.09 12.26 -6.61
CA LYS A 119 11.88 11.44 -6.79
C LYS A 119 11.68 10.58 -5.55
N THR A 120 10.68 10.89 -4.75
CA THR A 120 10.46 10.27 -3.44
C THR A 120 9.40 9.18 -3.47
N GLY A 121 9.68 8.06 -2.82
CA GLY A 121 8.69 7.09 -2.36
C GLY A 121 8.32 7.33 -0.90
N PHE A 122 7.07 7.09 -0.53
CA PHE A 122 6.61 7.22 0.86
C PHE A 122 5.63 6.11 1.22
N PHE A 123 5.93 5.40 2.31
CA PHE A 123 5.11 4.35 2.86
C PHE A 123 4.70 4.66 4.30
N SER A 124 3.39 4.68 4.58
CA SER A 124 2.86 5.03 5.91
C SER A 124 1.65 4.19 6.34
N SER A 125 1.34 4.22 7.63
CA SER A 125 0.13 3.60 8.17
C SER A 125 -0.41 4.28 9.44
N PRO A 126 -1.73 4.25 9.68
CA PRO A 126 -2.80 3.85 8.76
C PRO A 126 -3.08 4.88 7.66
N HIS A 127 -4.06 4.61 6.79
CA HIS A 127 -4.67 5.65 5.94
C HIS A 127 -5.86 6.29 6.66
N LEU A 128 -6.25 7.50 6.24
CA LEU A 128 -7.42 8.19 6.79
C LEU A 128 -8.69 7.94 5.95
N VAL A 129 -8.61 8.04 4.63
CA VAL A 129 -9.77 7.92 3.73
C VAL A 129 -9.60 6.80 2.72
N GLN A 130 -8.43 6.70 2.07
CA GLN A 130 -8.18 5.77 0.98
C GLN A 130 -6.87 5.00 1.16
N VAL A 131 -6.88 3.71 0.81
CA VAL A 131 -5.69 2.83 0.95
C VAL A 131 -4.46 3.33 0.19
N ARG A 132 -4.66 4.01 -0.94
CA ARG A 132 -3.58 4.59 -1.75
C ARG A 132 -2.78 5.66 -0.98
N GLU A 133 -3.34 6.27 0.06
CA GLU A 133 -2.59 7.22 0.91
C GLU A 133 -1.36 6.61 1.56
N ARG A 134 -1.34 5.28 1.72
CA ARG A 134 -0.22 4.53 2.31
C ARG A 134 0.97 4.43 1.39
N ILE A 135 0.81 4.58 0.08
CA ILE A 135 1.90 4.49 -0.91
C ILE A 135 1.84 5.72 -1.80
N ARG A 136 2.82 6.60 -1.63
CA ARG A 136 2.89 7.85 -2.39
C ARG A 136 4.17 7.91 -3.20
N ILE A 137 4.08 8.59 -4.33
CA ILE A 137 5.22 9.00 -5.15
C ILE A 137 5.14 10.51 -5.30
N ASN A 138 6.24 11.19 -5.03
CA ASN A 138 6.33 12.65 -5.10
C ASN A 138 5.21 13.37 -4.30
N GLY A 139 4.97 12.91 -3.08
CA GLY A 139 3.93 13.45 -2.19
C GLY A 139 2.48 13.11 -2.56
N GLN A 140 2.24 12.42 -3.68
CA GLN A 140 0.90 12.07 -4.16
C GLN A 140 0.60 10.58 -3.99
N PRO A 141 -0.58 10.18 -3.48
CA PRO A 141 -1.04 8.79 -3.54
C PRO A 141 -0.92 8.24 -4.96
N ILE A 142 -0.41 7.03 -5.11
CA ILE A 142 -0.36 6.37 -6.43
C ILE A 142 -1.75 6.31 -7.06
N SER A 143 -1.85 6.40 -8.39
CA SER A 143 -3.15 6.42 -9.07
C SER A 143 -3.92 5.11 -8.86
N PRO A 144 -5.26 5.09 -9.03
CA PRO A 144 -6.05 3.85 -8.99
C PRO A 144 -5.54 2.79 -9.98
N GLU A 145 -5.10 3.21 -11.16
CA GLU A 145 -4.57 2.34 -12.22
C GLU A 145 -3.24 1.73 -11.79
N LEU A 146 -2.33 2.55 -11.26
CA LEU A 146 -1.03 2.09 -10.77
C LEU A 146 -1.22 1.12 -9.59
N PHE A 147 -2.08 1.48 -8.61
CA PHE A 147 -2.43 0.60 -7.51
C PHE A 147 -2.94 -0.75 -8.01
N THR A 148 -3.92 -0.74 -8.92
CA THR A 148 -4.56 -1.95 -9.45
C THR A 148 -3.56 -2.84 -10.17
N LYS A 149 -2.69 -2.24 -11.01
CA LYS A 149 -1.62 -2.93 -11.72
C LYS A 149 -0.67 -3.64 -10.75
N HIS A 150 -0.14 -2.91 -9.77
CA HIS A 150 0.81 -3.48 -8.81
C HIS A 150 0.17 -4.50 -7.88
N PHE A 151 -1.07 -4.26 -7.45
CA PHE A 151 -1.83 -5.19 -6.63
C PHE A 151 -1.98 -6.55 -7.31
N TRP A 152 -2.57 -6.59 -8.51
CA TRP A 152 -2.83 -7.86 -9.19
C TRP A 152 -1.56 -8.56 -9.63
N ARG A 153 -0.53 -7.80 -10.06
CA ARG A 153 0.79 -8.37 -10.36
C ARG A 153 1.37 -9.09 -9.14
N LEU A 154 1.39 -8.44 -7.99
CA LEU A 154 1.92 -9.02 -6.75
C LEU A 154 1.06 -10.20 -6.27
N TYR A 155 -0.25 -10.03 -6.25
CA TYR A 155 -1.20 -11.05 -5.81
C TYR A 155 -1.07 -12.34 -6.62
N HIS A 156 -1.11 -12.26 -7.95
CA HIS A 156 -0.96 -13.43 -8.82
C HIS A 156 0.43 -14.05 -8.75
N GLN A 157 1.47 -13.24 -8.58
CA GLN A 157 2.83 -13.76 -8.41
C GLN A 157 2.95 -14.59 -7.12
N LEU A 158 2.36 -14.10 -6.02
CA LEU A 158 2.33 -14.83 -4.74
C LEU A 158 1.45 -16.08 -4.81
N GLU A 159 0.33 -16.07 -5.53
CA GLU A 159 -0.49 -17.27 -5.76
C GLU A 159 0.27 -18.32 -6.59
N LYS A 160 0.91 -17.89 -7.69
CA LYS A 160 1.63 -18.77 -8.60
C LYS A 160 2.83 -19.45 -7.94
N THR A 161 3.52 -18.75 -7.05
CA THR A 161 4.71 -19.23 -6.34
C THR A 161 4.37 -19.84 -4.97
N LYS A 162 3.10 -20.14 -4.71
CA LYS A 162 2.69 -20.86 -3.52
C LYS A 162 3.22 -22.29 -3.60
N ASP A 163 4.15 -22.62 -2.72
CA ASP A 163 4.69 -23.96 -2.57
C ASP A 163 3.79 -24.82 -1.64
N GLY A 164 4.09 -26.12 -1.56
CA GLY A 164 3.36 -27.07 -0.71
C GLY A 164 3.51 -26.82 0.80
N SER A 165 4.35 -25.86 1.22
CA SER A 165 4.67 -25.57 2.62
C SER A 165 3.63 -24.72 3.36
N CYS A 166 2.41 -24.57 2.81
CA CYS A 166 1.26 -23.94 3.49
C CYS A 166 1.39 -22.44 3.83
N VAL A 167 2.40 -21.70 3.35
CA VAL A 167 2.45 -20.25 3.61
C VAL A 167 1.35 -19.52 2.82
N SER A 168 0.26 -19.19 3.53
CA SER A 168 -0.91 -18.45 3.03
C SER A 168 -0.52 -17.05 2.53
N MET A 169 -1.44 -16.38 1.84
CA MET A 169 -1.23 -14.99 1.37
C MET A 169 -0.81 -14.09 2.54
N PRO A 170 0.17 -13.18 2.37
CA PRO A 170 0.58 -12.29 3.46
C PRO A 170 -0.60 -11.46 3.96
N ALA A 171 -0.65 -11.28 5.27
CA ALA A 171 -1.64 -10.41 5.90
C ALA A 171 -1.56 -8.97 5.36
N TYR A 172 -2.65 -8.24 5.50
CA TYR A 172 -2.88 -6.90 4.93
C TYR A 172 -1.66 -5.96 4.94
N PHE A 173 -1.02 -5.79 6.12
CA PHE A 173 0.11 -4.87 6.26
C PHE A 173 1.38 -5.38 5.55
N ARG A 174 1.65 -6.69 5.61
CA ARG A 174 2.77 -7.32 4.89
C ARG A 174 2.58 -7.20 3.38
N PHE A 175 1.38 -7.48 2.89
CA PHE A 175 1.06 -7.35 1.47
C PHE A 175 1.31 -5.93 0.97
N LEU A 176 0.82 -4.91 1.70
CA LEU A 176 1.04 -3.51 1.33
C LEU A 176 2.51 -3.09 1.41
N THR A 177 3.26 -3.63 2.37
CA THR A 177 4.71 -3.37 2.49
C THR A 177 5.45 -3.93 1.27
N LEU A 178 5.16 -5.17 0.86
CA LEU A 178 5.71 -5.75 -0.37
C LEU A 178 5.31 -4.91 -1.60
N MET A 179 4.04 -4.52 -1.69
CA MET A 179 3.55 -3.72 -2.80
C MET A 179 4.27 -2.36 -2.88
N ALA A 180 4.55 -1.72 -1.74
CA ALA A 180 5.30 -0.47 -1.69
C ALA A 180 6.71 -0.64 -2.25
N PHE A 181 7.45 -1.68 -1.87
CA PHE A 181 8.80 -1.95 -2.41
C PHE A 181 8.77 -2.19 -3.92
N HIS A 182 7.81 -3.00 -4.41
CA HIS A 182 7.63 -3.21 -5.85
C HIS A 182 7.33 -1.91 -6.60
N VAL A 183 6.48 -1.05 -6.04
CA VAL A 183 6.17 0.26 -6.62
C VAL A 183 7.42 1.13 -6.67
N PHE A 184 8.14 1.26 -5.56
CA PHE A 184 9.32 2.14 -5.46
C PHE A 184 10.45 1.71 -6.41
N LEU A 185 10.74 0.42 -6.51
CA LEU A 185 11.75 -0.12 -7.43
C LEU A 185 11.33 0.08 -8.90
N GLN A 186 10.09 -0.25 -9.26
CA GLN A 186 9.63 -0.17 -10.65
C GLN A 186 9.48 1.28 -11.12
N GLU A 187 9.04 2.16 -10.22
CA GLU A 187 8.93 3.59 -10.49
C GLU A 187 10.27 4.31 -10.33
N LYS A 188 11.35 3.61 -9.95
CA LYS A 188 12.71 4.15 -9.86
C LYS A 188 12.76 5.42 -9.02
N VAL A 189 12.24 5.35 -7.79
CA VAL A 189 12.40 6.46 -6.84
C VAL A 189 13.86 6.58 -6.43
N ASP A 190 14.33 7.81 -6.21
CA ASP A 190 15.70 8.07 -5.75
C ASP A 190 15.88 7.67 -4.28
N LEU A 191 14.81 7.76 -3.49
CA LEU A 191 14.77 7.37 -2.08
C LEU A 191 13.36 6.98 -1.66
N ALA A 192 13.24 6.21 -0.59
CA ALA A 192 11.96 5.85 0.01
C ALA A 192 11.95 6.15 1.51
N VAL A 193 10.93 6.87 1.98
CA VAL A 193 10.68 7.06 3.42
C VAL A 193 9.67 6.01 3.87
N VAL A 194 10.09 5.11 4.76
CA VAL A 194 9.31 3.94 5.19
C VAL A 194 8.99 4.06 6.67
N GLU A 195 7.70 4.15 7.00
CA GLU A 195 7.22 4.09 8.37
C GLU A 195 7.08 2.64 8.85
N VAL A 196 7.64 2.35 10.03
CA VAL A 196 7.42 1.12 10.78
C VAL A 196 5.97 1.05 11.28
N GLY A 197 5.33 -0.11 11.14
CA GLY A 197 3.98 -0.34 11.67
C GLY A 197 3.96 -0.32 13.21
N ILE A 198 4.51 -1.36 13.84
CA ILE A 198 4.55 -1.50 15.30
C ILE A 198 5.93 -1.99 15.74
N GLY A 199 6.50 -1.37 16.76
CA GLY A 199 7.79 -1.78 17.31
C GLY A 199 8.96 -1.33 16.43
N GLY A 200 9.67 -2.28 15.83
CA GLY A 200 10.87 -2.06 15.01
C GLY A 200 11.52 -3.40 14.66
N ALA A 201 12.20 -4.01 15.63
CA ALA A 201 12.98 -5.24 15.52
C ALA A 201 12.27 -6.37 14.75
N TYR A 202 10.96 -6.54 14.99
CA TYR A 202 10.15 -7.61 14.40
C TYR A 202 9.02 -7.10 13.50
N ASP A 203 9.04 -5.82 13.13
CA ASP A 203 8.09 -5.28 12.15
C ASP A 203 8.42 -5.82 10.76
N CYS A 204 7.42 -6.04 9.90
CA CYS A 204 7.68 -6.58 8.56
C CYS A 204 8.43 -5.61 7.65
N THR A 205 8.50 -4.32 7.99
CA THR A 205 9.39 -3.39 7.28
C THR A 205 10.86 -3.64 7.62
N ASN A 206 11.19 -4.32 8.73
CA ASN A 206 12.56 -4.58 9.17
C ASN A 206 13.29 -5.70 8.39
N ILE A 207 12.82 -6.00 7.18
CA ILE A 207 13.61 -6.73 6.17
C ILE A 207 14.58 -5.80 5.44
N ILE A 208 14.48 -4.48 5.67
CA ILE A 208 15.41 -3.48 5.19
C ILE A 208 16.72 -3.63 5.97
N ARG A 209 17.78 -4.15 5.32
CA ARG A 209 19.06 -4.43 5.98
C ARG A 209 20.04 -3.25 5.99
N LYS A 210 19.90 -2.32 5.05
CA LYS A 210 20.81 -1.17 4.89
C LYS A 210 20.06 0.15 4.70
N PRO A 211 19.29 0.60 5.71
CA PRO A 211 18.72 1.94 5.66
C PRO A 211 19.85 2.99 5.62
N VAL A 212 19.70 4.02 4.79
CA VAL A 212 20.68 5.12 4.76
C VAL A 212 20.58 6.01 6.01
N VAL A 213 19.39 6.07 6.60
CA VAL A 213 19.10 6.80 7.84
C VAL A 213 18.00 6.07 8.60
N CYS A 214 18.21 5.86 9.91
CA CYS A 214 17.17 5.42 10.83
C CYS A 214 16.67 6.59 11.68
N GLY A 215 15.35 6.77 11.73
CA GLY A 215 14.70 7.79 12.54
C GLY A 215 13.91 7.15 13.68
N VAL A 216 14.11 7.62 14.91
CA VAL A 216 13.22 7.33 16.03
C VAL A 216 12.56 8.64 16.43
N SER A 217 11.23 8.71 16.30
CA SER A 217 10.44 9.86 16.74
C SER A 217 10.27 9.85 18.26
N SER A 218 9.08 10.08 18.82
CA SER A 218 8.93 10.05 20.28
C SER A 218 8.88 8.63 20.82
N LEU A 219 9.44 8.41 22.02
CA LEU A 219 9.24 7.20 22.80
C LEU A 219 8.18 7.44 23.86
N GLY A 220 7.35 6.44 24.08
CA GLY A 220 6.30 6.47 25.08
C GLY A 220 5.70 5.09 25.27
N ILE A 221 5.07 4.89 26.43
CA ILE A 221 4.39 3.64 26.77
C ILE A 221 3.15 3.50 25.88
N ASP A 222 3.20 2.58 24.93
CA ASP A 222 2.13 2.24 24.01
C ASP A 222 2.32 0.79 23.55
N HIS A 223 1.24 0.12 23.12
CA HIS A 223 1.27 -1.28 22.69
C HIS A 223 1.97 -2.25 23.67
N THR A 224 1.76 -2.06 24.99
CA THR A 224 2.49 -2.80 26.04
C THR A 224 2.34 -4.31 25.97
N SER A 225 1.21 -4.80 25.45
CA SER A 225 0.97 -6.23 25.19
C SER A 225 1.90 -6.84 24.12
N LEU A 226 2.49 -6.01 23.26
CA LEU A 226 3.41 -6.42 22.19
C LEU A 226 4.85 -6.01 22.48
N LEU A 227 5.06 -4.78 22.95
CA LEU A 227 6.39 -4.17 23.05
C LEU A 227 7.00 -4.25 24.45
N GLY A 228 6.22 -4.68 25.44
CA GLY A 228 6.61 -4.68 26.84
C GLY A 228 6.03 -3.50 27.61
N ASP A 229 6.08 -3.62 28.93
CA ASP A 229 5.49 -2.74 29.93
C ASP A 229 6.45 -1.66 30.46
N THR A 230 7.64 -1.56 29.90
CA THR A 230 8.70 -0.64 30.33
C THR A 230 9.28 0.13 29.14
N VAL A 231 9.81 1.33 29.39
CA VAL A 231 10.40 2.17 28.35
C VAL A 231 11.61 1.49 27.72
N GLU A 232 12.39 0.73 28.50
CA GLU A 232 13.57 0.00 28.07
C GLU A 232 13.20 -1.09 27.04
N LYS A 233 12.15 -1.88 27.31
CA LYS A 233 11.66 -2.90 26.36
C LYS A 233 11.16 -2.27 25.07
N ILE A 234 10.45 -1.15 25.17
CA ILE A 234 9.95 -0.40 24.01
C ILE A 234 11.10 0.22 23.20
N ALA A 235 12.11 0.78 23.88
CA ALA A 235 13.29 1.34 23.26
C ALA A 235 14.10 0.26 22.55
N TRP A 236 14.27 -0.92 23.16
CA TRP A 236 14.94 -2.07 22.53
C TRP A 236 14.23 -2.49 21.24
N GLN A 237 12.89 -2.66 21.29
CA GLN A 237 12.10 -3.00 20.11
C GLN A 237 12.29 -1.97 18.99
N LYS A 238 12.28 -0.67 19.31
CA LYS A 238 12.44 0.40 18.33
C LYS A 238 13.88 0.55 17.84
N GLY A 239 14.85 0.27 18.68
CA GLY A 239 16.28 0.25 18.36
C GLY A 239 16.66 -0.90 17.41
N GLY A 240 15.79 -1.88 17.18
CA GLY A 240 16.06 -2.98 16.26
C GLY A 240 15.99 -2.63 14.76
N ILE A 241 15.74 -1.37 14.39
CA ILE A 241 15.80 -0.92 12.99
C ILE A 241 17.16 -0.36 12.57
N PHE A 242 18.12 -0.30 13.50
CA PHE A 242 19.47 0.20 13.28
C PHE A 242 20.42 -0.89 12.81
#